data_AF-A0A6V8EUR5-F1
#
_entry.id   AF-A0A6V8EUR5-F1
#
_cell.length_a   1.000
_cell.length_b   1.000
_cell.length_c   1.000
_cell.angle_alpha   90.00
_cell.angle_beta   90.00
_cell.angle_gamma   90.00
#
_symmetry.space_group_name_H-M   'P 1'
#
loop_
_entity.id
_entity.type
_entity.pdbx_description
1 polymer ?
#
loop_
_entity_poly.entity_id
_entity_poly.type
_entity_poly.pdbx_seq_one_letter_code
_entity_poly.pdbx_strand_id
1 'polypeptide(L)'
;MSRRQDIDQIRGLAILLMIMVHAAATWAPTDASTTSLLALIVASLGGLAAPLFVTVGGWVTVQSRWTLRKALIRFVFLIIAQFLVNITASHLFDPFTPGVLSLFAILYLLAPIWIRISRNSIAFGATLVLIGIINTEFSLGDSTLSWNDRIEVVTIIQFLSHLLVTGTYP
;
A
#
# COMPACT_ATOMS: atom_id res chain seq x y z
N MET A 1 -9.05 14.05 -22.07
CA MET A 1 -8.75 14.78 -20.83
C MET A 1 -7.47 15.55 -21.05
N SER A 2 -7.45 16.85 -20.75
CA SER A 2 -6.22 17.64 -20.73
C SER A 2 -5.31 17.15 -19.60
N ARG A 3 -4.00 17.16 -19.85
CA ARG A 3 -2.99 16.81 -18.84
C ARG A 3 -3.08 17.81 -17.68
N ARG A 4 -3.11 17.28 -16.45
CA ARG A 4 -3.18 18.06 -15.21
C ARG A 4 -1.80 18.07 -14.55
N GLN A 5 -1.15 19.22 -14.56
CA GLN A 5 0.22 19.39 -14.05
C GLN A 5 0.29 19.20 -12.53
N ASP A 6 -0.75 19.62 -11.81
CA ASP A 6 -0.96 19.42 -10.37
C ASP A 6 -0.89 17.93 -9.99
N ILE A 7 -1.62 17.08 -10.71
CA ILE A 7 -1.62 15.63 -10.45
C ILE A 7 -0.25 15.01 -10.74
N ASP A 8 0.43 15.44 -11.79
CA ASP A 8 1.76 14.94 -12.12
C ASP A 8 2.81 15.36 -11.07
N GLN A 9 2.70 16.57 -10.50
CA GLN A 9 3.54 17.02 -9.40
C GLN A 9 3.33 16.18 -8.14
N ILE A 10 2.08 15.88 -7.77
CA ILE A 10 1.77 15.03 -6.61
C ILE A 10 2.30 13.61 -6.80
N ARG A 11 2.23 13.06 -8.02
CA ARG A 11 2.87 11.75 -8.33
C ARG A 11 4.38 11.80 -8.15
N GLY A 12 5.02 12.84 -8.68
CA GLY A 12 6.45 13.05 -8.51
C GLY A 12 6.84 13.13 -7.04
N LEU A 13 6.07 13.88 -6.24
CA LEU A 13 6.25 13.98 -4.80
C LEU A 13 6.11 12.62 -4.10
N ALA A 14 5.06 11.86 -4.40
CA ALA A 14 4.85 10.53 -3.83
C ALA A 14 6.03 9.59 -4.11
N ILE A 15 6.56 9.60 -5.34
CA ILE A 15 7.73 8.81 -5.74
C ILE A 15 8.99 9.27 -4.98
N LEU A 16 9.22 10.57 -4.85
CA LEU A 16 10.36 11.11 -4.10
C LEU A 16 10.31 10.70 -2.62
N LEU A 17 9.13 10.80 -1.99
CA LEU A 17 8.93 10.39 -0.59
C LEU A 17 9.16 8.88 -0.39
N MET A 18 8.70 8.07 -1.33
CA MET A 18 8.91 6.61 -1.34
C MET A 18 10.37 6.23 -1.48
N ILE A 19 11.07 6.84 -2.44
CA ILE A 19 12.51 6.60 -2.64
C ILE A 19 13.28 7.04 -1.39
N MET A 20 12.95 8.19 -0.82
CA MET A 20 13.59 8.70 0.39
C MET A 20 13.48 7.72 1.56
N VAL A 21 12.28 7.20 1.86
CA VAL A 21 12.12 6.31 3.03
C VAL A 21 12.83 4.97 2.83
N HIS A 22 12.80 4.41 1.62
CA HIS A 22 13.54 3.19 1.31
C HIS A 22 15.05 3.42 1.32
N ALA A 23 15.54 4.52 0.76
CA ALA A 23 16.95 4.88 0.82
C ALA A 23 17.42 5.08 2.28
N ALA A 24 16.61 5.77 3.09
CA ALA A 24 16.89 5.98 4.51
C ALA A 24 16.93 4.66 5.28
N ALA A 25 16.03 3.71 4.99
CA ALA A 25 16.01 2.39 5.62
C ALA A 25 17.18 1.49 5.15
N THR A 26 17.52 1.52 3.86
CA THR A 26 18.56 0.65 3.28
C THR A 26 19.98 1.12 3.62
N TRP A 27 20.21 2.44 3.72
CA TRP A 27 21.53 3.01 3.98
C TRP A 27 21.66 3.67 5.35
N ALA A 28 20.81 3.30 6.31
CA ALA A 28 20.94 3.77 7.69
C ALA A 28 22.28 3.34 8.31
N PRO A 29 23.09 4.27 8.84
CA PRO A 29 24.23 3.93 9.69
C PRO A 29 23.79 3.15 10.92
N THR A 30 24.65 2.26 11.44
CA THR A 30 24.35 1.46 12.65
C THR A 30 24.05 2.32 13.88
N ASP A 31 24.60 3.53 13.92
CA ASP A 31 24.49 4.44 15.06
C ASP A 31 23.37 5.47 14.88
N ALA A 32 22.57 5.34 13.82
CA ALA A 32 21.49 6.28 13.53
C ALA A 32 20.34 6.13 14.53
N SER A 33 20.06 7.21 15.26
CA SER A 33 18.92 7.25 16.19
C SER A 33 17.59 7.32 15.43
N THR A 34 16.70 6.37 15.73
CA THR A 34 15.30 6.33 15.24
C THR A 34 14.39 7.37 15.92
N THR A 35 14.85 7.99 17.01
CA THR A 35 14.10 8.96 17.81
C THR A 35 14.58 10.40 17.63
N SER A 36 15.62 10.62 16.84
CA SER A 36 16.08 11.97 16.48
C SER A 36 15.00 12.74 15.74
N LEU A 37 14.99 14.07 15.87
CA LEU A 37 14.03 14.93 15.15
C LEU A 37 14.07 14.68 13.63
N LEU A 38 15.27 14.47 13.07
CA LEU A 38 15.44 14.15 11.66
C LEU A 38 14.82 12.80 11.30
N ALA A 39 15.02 11.76 12.11
CA ALA A 39 14.41 10.46 11.89
C ALA A 39 12.88 10.52 11.95
N LEU A 40 12.32 11.29 12.89
CA LEU A 40 10.88 11.49 13.00
C LEU A 40 10.31 12.21 11.76
N ILE A 41 11.01 13.24 11.26
CA ILE A 41 10.61 13.95 10.03
C ILE A 41 10.67 13.01 8.83
N VAL A 42 11.76 12.28 8.65
CA VAL A 42 11.93 11.34 7.52
C VAL A 42 10.90 10.21 7.59
N ALA A 43 10.67 9.64 8.77
CA ALA A 43 9.65 8.61 8.99
C ALA A 43 8.24 9.14 8.69
N SER A 44 7.91 10.34 9.16
CA SER A 44 6.60 10.97 8.89
C SER A 44 6.41 11.25 7.40
N LEU A 45 7.44 11.79 6.74
CA LEU A 45 7.43 12.06 5.29
C LEU A 45 7.33 10.76 4.48
N GLY A 46 8.02 9.70 4.90
CA GLY A 46 7.91 8.37 4.32
C GLY A 46 6.51 7.78 4.48
N GLY A 47 5.92 7.92 5.67
CA GLY A 47 4.55 7.49 5.96
C GLY A 47 3.49 8.16 5.08
N LEU A 48 3.75 9.37 4.57
CA LEU A 48 2.86 10.07 3.63
C LEU A 48 2.91 9.50 2.19
N ALA A 49 3.94 8.75 1.82
CA ALA A 49 4.10 8.25 0.46
C ALA A 49 2.94 7.32 0.05
N ALA A 50 2.61 6.34 0.90
CA ALA A 50 1.53 5.38 0.62
C ALA A 50 0.15 6.06 0.49
N PRO A 51 -0.29 6.93 1.42
CA PRO A 51 -1.51 7.72 1.25
C PRO A 51 -1.56 8.51 -0.06
N LEU A 52 -0.46 9.17 -0.45
CA LEU A 52 -0.43 9.93 -1.71
C LEU A 52 -0.58 9.03 -2.95
N PHE A 53 0.06 7.87 -2.98
CA PHE A 53 -0.14 6.90 -4.06
C PHE A 53 -1.58 6.41 -4.11
N VAL A 54 -2.20 6.14 -2.96
CA VAL A 54 -3.60 5.69 -2.90
C VAL A 54 -4.55 6.79 -3.37
N THR A 55 -4.37 8.03 -2.92
CA THR A 55 -5.19 9.18 -3.33
C THR A 55 -5.08 9.44 -4.83
N VAL A 56 -3.86 9.51 -5.38
CA VAL A 56 -3.69 9.78 -6.80
C VAL A 56 -4.15 8.59 -7.65
N GLY A 57 -3.87 7.36 -7.23
CA GLY A 57 -4.34 6.14 -7.90
C GLY A 57 -5.88 6.07 -7.93
N GLY A 58 -6.52 6.37 -6.80
CA GLY A 58 -7.98 6.45 -6.67
C GLY A 58 -8.58 7.53 -7.57
N TRP A 59 -8.02 8.75 -7.56
CA TRP A 59 -8.45 9.85 -8.41
C TRP A 59 -8.46 9.49 -9.90
N VAL A 60 -7.36 8.90 -10.37
CA VAL A 60 -7.25 8.43 -11.77
C VAL A 60 -8.27 7.33 -12.07
N THR A 61 -8.53 6.45 -11.12
CA THR A 61 -9.48 5.34 -11.27
C THR A 61 -10.90 5.86 -11.42
N VAL A 62 -11.30 6.86 -10.63
CA VAL A 62 -12.63 7.50 -10.69
C VAL A 62 -12.85 8.23 -12.02
N GLN A 63 -11.81 8.88 -12.56
CA GLN A 63 -11.91 9.61 -13.83
C GLN A 63 -11.81 8.72 -15.06
N SER A 64 -11.23 7.53 -14.93
CA SER A 64 -11.06 6.61 -16.05
C SER A 64 -12.36 5.86 -16.37
N ARG A 65 -12.59 5.59 -17.66
CA ARG A 65 -13.61 4.63 -18.07
C ARG A 65 -13.16 3.22 -17.68
N TRP A 66 -13.68 2.74 -16.54
CA TRP A 66 -13.45 1.40 -16.07
C TRP A 66 -14.07 0.37 -17.02
N THR A 67 -13.30 -0.66 -17.35
CA THR A 67 -13.74 -1.82 -18.14
C THR A 67 -13.04 -3.04 -17.58
N LEU A 68 -13.70 -4.21 -17.61
CA LEU A 68 -13.14 -5.44 -17.07
C LEU A 68 -11.77 -5.77 -17.70
N ARG A 69 -11.63 -5.58 -19.01
CA ARG A 69 -10.36 -5.80 -19.73
C ARG A 69 -9.23 -4.93 -19.19
N LYS A 70 -9.46 -3.62 -19.00
CA LYS A 70 -8.44 -2.71 -18.44
C LYS A 70 -8.11 -3.06 -16.98
N ALA A 71 -9.12 -3.48 -16.22
CA ALA A 71 -8.94 -3.91 -14.84
C ALA A 71 -8.06 -5.15 -14.73
N LEU A 72 -8.34 -6.18 -15.54
CA LEU A 72 -7.55 -7.40 -15.57
C LEU A 72 -6.10 -7.15 -16.02
N ILE A 73 -5.88 -6.33 -17.06
CA ILE A 73 -4.52 -6.00 -17.51
C ILE A 73 -3.72 -5.33 -16.38
N ARG A 74 -4.31 -4.34 -15.69
CA ARG A 74 -3.65 -3.65 -14.57
C ARG A 74 -3.45 -4.56 -13.37
N PHE A 75 -4.42 -5.41 -13.07
CA PHE A 75 -4.32 -6.40 -12.00
C PHE A 75 -3.13 -7.33 -12.23
N VAL A 76 -3.06 -7.97 -13.40
CA VAL A 76 -1.96 -8.88 -13.76
C VAL A 76 -0.62 -8.16 -13.75
N PHE A 77 -0.55 -6.95 -14.32
CA PHE A 77 0.67 -6.15 -14.32
C PHE A 77 1.17 -5.84 -12.89
N LEU A 78 0.28 -5.44 -11.99
CA LEU A 78 0.63 -5.12 -10.60
C LEU A 78 1.06 -6.36 -9.80
N ILE A 79 0.44 -7.51 -10.03
CA ILE A 79 0.85 -8.78 -9.42
C ILE A 79 2.23 -9.21 -9.93
N ILE A 80 2.50 -9.10 -11.23
CA ILE A 80 3.83 -9.37 -11.80
C ILE A 80 4.86 -8.39 -11.22
N ALA A 81 4.52 -7.10 -11.11
CA ALA A 81 5.40 -6.11 -10.53
C ALA A 81 5.71 -6.40 -9.05
N GLN A 82 4.73 -6.84 -8.25
CA GLN A 82 4.95 -7.28 -6.87
C GLN A 82 5.95 -8.44 -6.82
N PHE A 83 5.75 -9.46 -7.65
CA PHE A 83 6.65 -10.60 -7.72
C PHE A 83 8.08 -10.21 -8.11
N LEU A 84 8.22 -9.33 -9.12
CA LEU A 84 9.53 -8.82 -9.53
C LEU A 84 10.23 -8.05 -8.41
N VAL A 85 9.50 -7.17 -7.71
CA VAL A 85 10.04 -6.42 -6.57
C VAL A 85 10.53 -7.38 -5.49
N ASN A 86 9.72 -8.37 -5.11
CA ASN A 86 10.09 -9.37 -4.10
C ASN A 86 11.35 -10.15 -4.47
N ILE A 87 11.52 -10.54 -5.75
CA ILE A 87 12.75 -11.20 -6.22
C ILE A 87 13.96 -10.25 -6.14
N THR A 88 13.81 -9.01 -6.58
CA THR A 88 14.92 -8.04 -6.56
C THR A 88 15.31 -7.63 -5.14
N ALA A 89 14.37 -7.68 -4.19
CA ALA A 89 14.53 -7.36 -2.79
C ALA A 89 14.40 -8.61 -1.91
N SER A 90 14.96 -9.74 -2.34
CA SER A 90 14.86 -11.03 -1.65
C SER A 90 15.48 -11.05 -0.24
N HIS A 91 16.25 -10.01 0.10
CA HIS A 91 16.79 -9.81 1.44
C HIS A 91 15.75 -9.25 2.43
N LEU A 92 14.64 -8.70 1.94
CA LEU A 92 13.56 -8.13 2.74
C LEU A 92 12.28 -8.98 2.65
N PHE A 93 11.98 -9.56 1.50
CA PHE A 93 10.70 -10.23 1.26
C PHE A 93 10.89 -11.58 0.57
N ASP A 94 10.03 -12.53 0.88
CA ASP A 94 9.93 -13.75 0.09
C ASP A 94 9.23 -13.49 -1.24
N PRO A 95 9.50 -14.29 -2.29
CA PRO A 95 8.97 -14.05 -3.64
C PRO A 95 7.44 -13.91 -3.70
N PHE A 96 6.71 -14.63 -2.85
CA PHE A 96 5.25 -14.68 -2.87
C PHE A 96 4.57 -13.84 -1.77
N THR A 97 5.33 -13.07 -1.01
CA THR A 97 4.76 -12.22 0.04
C THR A 97 3.83 -11.16 -0.58
N PRO A 98 2.56 -11.06 -0.15
CA PRO A 98 1.67 -10.01 -0.62
C PRO A 98 2.13 -8.64 -0.12
N GLY A 99 2.01 -7.60 -0.95
CA GLY A 99 2.41 -6.25 -0.61
C GLY A 99 1.42 -5.19 -1.05
N VAL A 100 1.88 -3.94 -1.00
CA VAL A 100 1.09 -2.76 -1.38
C VAL A 100 0.62 -2.85 -2.85
N LEU A 101 1.42 -3.39 -3.77
CA LEU A 101 1.01 -3.51 -5.18
C LEU A 101 -0.10 -4.54 -5.39
N SER A 102 -0.08 -5.67 -4.65
CA SER A 102 -1.19 -6.62 -4.67
C SER A 102 -2.48 -6.03 -4.09
N LEU A 103 -2.39 -5.19 -3.05
CA LEU A 103 -3.54 -4.45 -2.53
C LEU A 103 -4.10 -3.46 -3.56
N PHE A 104 -3.23 -2.72 -4.25
CA PHE A 104 -3.64 -1.86 -5.37
C PHE A 104 -4.30 -2.64 -6.50
N ALA A 105 -3.80 -3.84 -6.82
CA ALA A 105 -4.37 -4.69 -7.85
C ALA A 105 -5.82 -5.05 -7.50
N ILE A 106 -6.06 -5.50 -6.26
CA ILE A 106 -7.39 -5.84 -5.76
C ILE A 106 -8.29 -4.61 -5.70
N LEU A 107 -7.79 -3.48 -5.20
CA LEU A 107 -8.54 -2.23 -5.13
C LEU A 107 -9.04 -1.78 -6.51
N TYR A 108 -8.20 -1.93 -7.54
CA TYR A 108 -8.58 -1.58 -8.92
C TYR A 108 -9.65 -2.53 -9.48
N LEU A 109 -9.61 -3.81 -9.12
CA LEU A 109 -10.64 -4.79 -9.48
C LEU A 109 -11.98 -4.48 -8.80
N LEU A 110 -11.92 -4.08 -7.52
CA LEU A 110 -13.08 -3.71 -6.70
C LEU A 110 -13.56 -2.26 -6.91
N ALA A 111 -12.89 -1.47 -7.75
CA ALA A 111 -13.23 -0.07 -8.04
C ALA A 111 -14.74 0.21 -8.27
N PRO A 112 -15.51 -0.57 -9.07
CA PRO A 112 -16.93 -0.28 -9.27
C PRO A 112 -17.76 -0.38 -7.98
N ILE A 113 -17.37 -1.25 -7.04
CA ILE A 113 -18.05 -1.41 -5.75
C ILE A 113 -17.80 -0.16 -4.90
N TRP A 114 -16.54 0.27 -4.80
CA TRP A 114 -16.15 1.47 -4.05
C TRP A 114 -16.81 2.74 -4.60
N ILE A 115 -16.91 2.88 -5.92
CA ILE A 115 -17.61 4.02 -6.55
C ILE A 115 -19.11 4.00 -6.26
N ARG A 116 -19.72 2.81 -6.12
CA ARG A 116 -21.14 2.69 -5.75
C ARG A 116 -21.35 3.06 -4.27
N ILE A 117 -20.47 2.62 -3.39
CA ILE A 117 -20.49 2.96 -1.96
C ILE A 117 -20.32 4.47 -1.78
N SER A 118 -19.35 5.10 -2.47
CA SER A 118 -19.07 6.54 -2.32
C SER A 118 -20.20 7.46 -2.79
N ARG A 119 -21.10 6.98 -3.65
CA ARG A 119 -22.29 7.72 -4.08
C ARG A 119 -23.39 7.78 -3.03
N ASN A 120 -23.39 6.86 -2.06
CA ASN A 120 -24.33 6.85 -0.95
C ASN A 120 -23.61 7.32 0.31
N SER A 121 -23.87 8.54 0.76
CA SER A 121 -23.20 9.15 1.91
C SER A 121 -23.35 8.32 3.19
N ILE A 122 -24.47 7.62 3.39
CA ILE A 122 -24.68 6.74 4.54
C ILE A 122 -23.80 5.51 4.42
N ALA A 123 -23.77 4.85 3.26
CA ALA A 123 -22.92 3.69 3.04
C ALA A 123 -21.43 4.06 3.14
N PHE A 124 -21.04 5.21 2.61
CA PHE A 124 -19.67 5.73 2.72
C PHE A 124 -19.29 6.01 4.17
N GLY A 125 -20.15 6.73 4.92
CA GLY A 125 -19.94 7.01 6.34
C GLY A 125 -19.87 5.74 7.18
N ALA A 126 -20.80 4.80 6.98
CA ALA A 126 -20.78 3.49 7.64
C ALA A 126 -19.50 2.71 7.32
N THR A 127 -19.03 2.75 6.07
CA THR A 127 -17.78 2.08 5.68
C THR A 127 -16.56 2.70 6.35
N LEU A 128 -16.50 4.04 6.46
CA LEU A 128 -15.41 4.72 7.18
C LEU A 128 -15.40 4.39 8.68
N VAL A 129 -16.58 4.38 9.31
CA VAL A 129 -16.72 4.00 10.73
C VAL A 129 -16.28 2.54 10.92
N LEU A 130 -16.71 1.64 10.03
CA LEU A 130 -16.29 0.24 10.07
C LEU A 130 -14.78 0.08 9.94
N ILE A 131 -14.15 0.79 8.99
CA ILE A 131 -12.68 0.79 8.85
C ILE A 131 -12.02 1.32 10.13
N GLY A 132 -12.56 2.37 10.75
CA GLY A 132 -12.06 2.90 12.01
C GLY A 132 -12.12 1.88 13.15
N ILE A 133 -13.26 1.20 13.32
CA ILE A 133 -13.43 0.15 14.34
C ILE A 133 -12.48 -1.03 14.09
N ILE A 134 -12.38 -1.49 12.84
CA ILE A 134 -11.42 -2.56 12.49
C ILE A 134 -10.00 -2.10 12.81
N ASN A 135 -9.64 -0.86 12.44
CA ASN A 135 -8.29 -0.36 12.69
C ASN A 135 -7.97 -0.30 14.19
N THR A 136 -8.91 0.06 15.08
CA THR A 136 -8.63 0.08 16.52
C THR A 136 -8.34 -1.31 17.09
N GLU A 137 -9.00 -2.36 16.57
CA GLU A 137 -8.77 -3.74 17.03
C GLU A 137 -7.47 -4.32 16.47
N PHE A 138 -7.12 -4.02 15.22
CA PHE A 138 -5.96 -4.61 14.54
C PHE A 138 -4.68 -3.76 14.63
N SER A 139 -4.75 -2.46 14.96
CA SER A 139 -3.58 -1.56 14.96
C SER A 139 -2.58 -1.85 16.06
N LEU A 140 -2.94 -2.63 17.08
CA LEU A 140 -1.98 -3.08 18.10
C LEU A 140 -0.97 -4.08 17.55
N GLY A 141 -1.28 -4.73 16.41
CA GLY A 141 -0.49 -5.80 15.83
C GLY A 141 -0.38 -7.01 16.75
N ASP A 142 0.04 -8.14 16.20
CA ASP A 142 0.39 -9.29 17.03
C ASP A 142 1.86 -9.17 17.44
N SER A 143 2.11 -8.80 18.71
CA SER A 143 3.45 -8.63 19.27
C SER A 143 4.23 -9.95 19.38
N THR A 144 3.56 -11.09 19.18
CA THR A 144 4.19 -12.41 19.21
C THR A 144 4.82 -12.81 17.87
N LEU A 145 4.47 -12.15 16.76
CA LEU A 145 4.98 -12.47 15.42
C LEU A 145 6.35 -11.84 15.19
N SER A 146 7.34 -12.69 14.88
CA SER A 146 8.66 -12.24 14.43
C SER A 146 8.61 -11.71 12.99
N TRP A 147 9.69 -11.05 12.53
CA TRP A 147 9.78 -10.55 11.15
C TRP A 147 9.59 -11.67 10.12
N ASN A 148 10.20 -12.84 10.34
CA ASN A 148 10.10 -13.98 9.43
C ASN A 148 8.65 -14.47 9.32
N ASP A 149 7.91 -14.50 10.43
CA ASP A 149 6.50 -14.90 10.45
C ASP A 149 5.60 -13.95 9.64
N ARG A 150 6.06 -12.74 9.31
CA ARG A 150 5.32 -11.72 8.57
C ARG A 150 5.61 -11.73 7.07
N ILE A 151 6.75 -12.30 6.67
CA ILE A 151 7.19 -12.34 5.27
C ILE A 151 7.04 -13.73 4.66
N GLU A 152 7.18 -14.79 5.47
CA GLU A 152 7.14 -16.16 4.97
C GLU A 152 5.72 -16.56 4.58
N VAL A 153 5.57 -17.00 3.33
CA VAL A 153 4.30 -17.50 2.80
C VAL A 153 4.48 -18.92 2.30
N VAL A 154 4.12 -19.88 3.15
CA VAL A 154 4.15 -21.32 2.81
C VAL A 154 2.78 -21.78 2.30
N THR A 155 1.70 -21.16 2.80
CA THR A 155 0.32 -21.59 2.51
C THR A 155 -0.55 -20.46 1.97
N ILE A 156 -1.61 -20.83 1.23
CA ILE A 156 -2.62 -19.88 0.72
C ILE A 156 -3.34 -19.16 1.87
N ILE A 157 -3.52 -19.84 3.01
CA ILE A 157 -4.16 -19.24 4.19
C ILE A 157 -3.27 -18.14 4.77
N GLN A 158 -1.96 -18.38 4.89
CA GLN A 158 -0.99 -17.36 5.30
C GLN A 158 -0.98 -16.19 4.31
N PHE A 159 -1.01 -16.46 3.00
CA PHE A 159 -1.10 -15.40 2.00
C PHE A 159 -2.32 -14.49 2.24
N LEU A 160 -3.49 -15.06 2.49
CA LEU A 160 -4.71 -14.30 2.77
C LEU A 160 -4.64 -13.55 4.11
N SER A 161 -4.03 -14.15 5.14
CA SER A 161 -3.86 -13.48 6.43
C SER A 161 -2.90 -12.28 6.34
N HIS A 162 -1.78 -12.42 5.64
CA HIS A 162 -0.84 -11.30 5.41
C HIS A 162 -1.47 -10.17 4.60
N LEU A 163 -2.30 -10.53 3.61
CA LEU A 163 -2.96 -9.56 2.77
C LEU A 163 -4.06 -8.76 3.49
N LEU A 164 -4.82 -9.40 4.39
CA LEU A 164 -6.04 -8.82 4.96
C LEU A 164 -5.96 -8.45 6.45
N VAL A 165 -5.12 -9.12 7.23
CA VAL A 165 -5.16 -9.11 8.70
C VAL A 165 -3.85 -8.66 9.31
N THR A 166 -2.76 -9.38 9.05
CA THR A 166 -1.48 -9.17 9.76
C THR A 166 -0.59 -8.12 9.10
N GLY A 167 -0.80 -7.85 7.81
CA GLY A 167 0.06 -6.96 7.04
C GLY A 167 1.49 -7.50 6.86
N THR A 168 2.33 -6.72 6.20
CA THR A 168 3.75 -7.04 5.94
C THR A 168 4.74 -6.03 6.51
N TYR A 169 4.25 -5.03 7.24
CA TYR A 169 5.08 -4.04 7.92
C TYR A 169 4.75 -4.04 9.42
N PRO A 170 5.76 -3.92 10.31
CA PRO A 170 5.55 -3.68 11.73
C PRO A 170 4.92 -2.32 12.00
#